data_AF-A0A7K5RCH0-F1
#
_entry.id   AF-A0A7K5RCH0-F1
#
_cell.length_a   1.000
_cell.length_b   1.000
_cell.length_c   1.000
_cell.angle_alpha   90.00
_cell.angle_beta   90.00
_cell.angle_gamma   90.00
#
_symmetry.space_group_name_H-M   'P 1'
#
loop_
_entity.id
_entity.type
_entity.pdbx_description
1 polymer ?
#
loop_
_entity_poly.entity_id
_entity_poly.type
_entity_poly.pdbx_seq_one_letter_code
_entity_poly.pdbx_strand_id
1 'polypeptide(L)' 'RSHLAGRRHRRLRCLRAERRAQEQRSLFVSGFARGTAPERLRRHFRAFGPVATVVMDKEK' A
#
# COMPACT_ATOMS: atom_id res chain seq x y z
N ARG A 1 -29.31 16.00 3.42
CA ARG A 1 -28.69 14.92 4.24
C ARG A 1 -28.94 13.51 3.68
N SER A 2 -29.98 13.28 2.87
CA SER A 2 -30.35 11.94 2.36
C SER A 2 -29.28 11.25 1.49
N HIS A 3 -28.40 12.01 0.82
CA HIS A 3 -27.33 11.43 0.00
C HIS A 3 -26.29 10.62 0.78
N LEU A 4 -26.18 10.82 2.10
CA LEU A 4 -25.24 10.09 2.97
C LEU A 4 -25.62 8.61 3.14
N ALA A 5 -26.92 8.30 3.07
CA ALA A 5 -27.43 6.94 3.11
C ALA A 5 -27.49 6.28 1.71
N GLY A 6 -27.01 6.96 0.67
CA GLY A 6 -26.96 6.41 -0.68
C GLY A 6 -25.90 5.31 -0.81
N ARG A 7 -26.19 4.24 -1.57
CA ARG A 7 -25.25 3.13 -1.82
C ARG A 7 -23.90 3.62 -2.35
N ARG A 8 -23.91 4.57 -3.30
CA ARG A 8 -22.70 5.20 -3.86
C ARG A 8 -21.87 5.90 -2.79
N HIS A 9 -22.51 6.67 -1.91
CA HIS A 9 -21.82 7.39 -0.84
C HIS A 9 -21.14 6.42 0.13
N ARG A 10 -21.87 5.39 0.60
CA ARG A 10 -21.30 4.36 1.47
C ARG A 10 -20.10 3.67 0.83
N ARG A 11 -20.22 3.23 -0.43
CA ARG A 11 -19.12 2.60 -1.17
C ARG A 11 -17.88 3.49 -1.24
N LEU A 12 -18.04 4.76 -1.60
CA LEU A 12 -16.92 5.71 -1.68
C LEU A 12 -16.28 5.96 -0.31
N ARG A 13 -17.08 5.98 0.76
CA ARG A 13 -16.54 6.08 2.14
C ARG A 13 -15.74 4.85 2.53
N CYS A 14 -16.24 3.64 2.27
CA CYS A 14 -15.51 2.41 2.54
C CYS A 14 -14.17 2.38 1.77
N LEU A 15 -14.20 2.65 0.46
CA LEU A 15 -12.97 2.69 -0.36
C LEU A 15 -11.93 3.70 0.16
N ARG A 16 -12.37 4.87 0.65
CA ARG A 16 -11.47 5.86 1.25
C ARG A 16 -10.90 5.38 2.58
N ALA A 17 -11.70 4.72 3.41
CA ALA A 17 -11.25 4.16 4.68
C ALA A 17 -10.21 3.04 4.45
N GLU A 18 -10.48 2.14 3.49
CA GLU A 18 -9.54 1.08 3.09
C GLU A 18 -8.20 1.64 2.61
N ARG A 19 -8.22 2.66 1.72
CA ARG A 19 -7.00 3.31 1.25
C ARG A 19 -6.20 3.96 2.37
N ARG A 20 -6.87 4.69 3.28
CA ARG A 20 -6.20 5.29 4.45
C ARG A 20 -5.57 4.22 5.35
N ALA A 21 -6.27 3.12 5.60
CA ALA A 21 -5.74 2.02 6.40
C ALA A 21 -4.57 1.30 5.72
N GLN A 22 -4.53 1.28 4.39
CA GLN A 22 -3.39 0.79 3.63
C GLN A 22 -2.20 1.76 3.71
N GLU A 23 -2.43 3.06 3.50
CA GLU A 23 -1.40 4.11 3.57
C GLU A 23 -0.70 4.13 4.94
N GLN A 24 -1.46 4.03 6.05
CA GLN A 24 -0.91 4.01 7.41
C GLN A 24 0.05 2.85 7.69
N ARG A 25 -0.01 1.77 6.90
CA ARG A 25 0.81 0.56 7.07
C ARG A 25 1.80 0.36 5.91
N SER A 26 1.89 1.34 5.01
CA SER A 26 2.75 1.28 3.83
C SER A 26 3.93 2.23 4.00
N LEU A 27 5.10 1.81 3.54
CA LEU A 27 6.33 2.61 3.59
C LEU A 27 6.83 2.85 2.16
N PHE A 28 7.27 4.08 1.90
CA PHE A 28 8.06 4.41 0.72
C PHE A 28 9.54 4.40 1.10
N VAL A 29 10.33 3.59 0.41
CA VAL A 29 11.77 3.45 0.66
C VAL A 29 12.49 3.63 -0.67
N SER A 30 13.48 4.50 -0.70
CA SER A 30 14.31 4.81 -1.86
C SER A 30 15.79 4.54 -1.58
N GLY A 31 16.66 4.69 -2.59
CA GLY A 31 18.10 4.48 -2.44
C GLY A 31 18.57 3.03 -2.66
N PHE A 32 17.75 2.19 -3.28
CA PHE A 32 18.17 0.85 -3.69
C PHE A 32 19.09 0.91 -4.91
N ALA A 33 20.13 0.07 -4.92
CA ALA A 33 20.97 -0.12 -6.10
C ALA A 33 20.12 -0.65 -7.28
N ARG A 34 20.45 -0.24 -8.52
CA ARG A 34 19.80 -0.77 -9.72
C ARG A 34 19.92 -2.29 -9.77
N GLY A 35 18.85 -2.94 -10.22
CA GLY A 35 18.77 -4.41 -10.24
C GLY A 35 18.53 -5.06 -8.88
N THR A 36 18.24 -4.31 -7.81
CA THR A 36 17.82 -4.90 -6.53
C THR A 36 16.54 -5.71 -6.72
N ALA A 37 16.62 -7.01 -6.47
CA ALA A 37 15.49 -7.92 -6.62
C ALA A 37 14.41 -7.66 -5.54
N PRO A 38 13.11 -7.60 -5.92
CA PRO A 38 12.00 -7.45 -4.96
C PRO A 38 11.99 -8.52 -3.85
N GLU A 39 12.44 -9.74 -4.15
CA GLU A 39 12.51 -10.86 -3.21
C GLU A 39 13.49 -10.57 -2.07
N ARG A 40 14.60 -9.86 -2.38
CA ARG A 40 15.58 -9.44 -1.37
C ARG A 40 14.95 -8.45 -0.40
N LEU A 41 14.18 -7.48 -0.90
CA LEU A 41 13.45 -6.52 -0.07
C LEU A 41 12.42 -7.22 0.80
N ARG A 42 11.61 -8.12 0.22
CA ARG A 42 10.60 -8.87 0.96
C ARG A 42 11.22 -9.70 2.08
N ARG A 43 12.36 -10.36 1.83
CA ARG A 43 13.10 -11.11 2.86
C ARG A 43 13.65 -10.20 3.95
N HIS A 44 14.23 -9.06 3.60
CA HIS A 44 14.78 -8.12 4.57
C HIS A 44 13.69 -7.51 5.47
N PHE A 45 12.62 -6.96 4.88
CA PHE A 45 11.55 -6.33 5.65
C PHE A 45 10.71 -7.31 6.46
N ARG A 46 10.68 -8.61 6.08
CA ARG A 46 10.04 -9.67 6.89
C ARG A 46 10.62 -9.79 8.31
N ALA A 47 11.87 -9.38 8.52
CA ALA A 47 12.47 -9.36 9.86
C ALA A 47 11.78 -8.37 10.82
N PHE A 48 11.06 -7.37 10.28
CA PHE A 48 10.36 -6.34 11.06
C PHE A 48 8.84 -6.59 11.15
N GLY A 49 8.34 -7.66 10.51
CA GLY A 49 6.94 -8.06 10.53
C GLY A 49 6.42 -8.53 9.17
N PRO A 50 5.13 -8.90 9.09
CA PRO A 50 4.53 -9.38 7.85
C PRO A 50 4.57 -8.33 6.74
N VAL A 51 5.09 -8.69 5.57
CA VAL A 51 5.10 -7.84 4.37
C VAL A 51 3.98 -8.28 3.44
N ALA A 52 2.97 -7.42 3.25
CA ALA A 52 1.82 -7.72 2.39
C ALA A 52 2.20 -7.71 0.90
N THR A 53 2.77 -6.60 0.42
CA THR A 53 3.16 -6.41 -0.98
C THR A 53 4.44 -5.58 -1.05
N VAL A 54 5.32 -5.94 -1.99
CA VAL A 54 6.44 -5.09 -2.40
C VAL A 54 6.16 -4.64 -3.83
N VAL A 55 6.02 -3.33 -4.04
CA VAL A 55 5.93 -2.72 -5.37
C VAL A 55 7.24 -1.99 -5.60
N MET A 56 7.96 -2.37 -6.64
CA MET A 56 9.11 -1.62 -7.13
C MET A 56 8.72 -1.02 -8.46
N ASP A 57 9.08 0.25 -8.66
CA ASP A 57 8.90 0.88 -9.95
C ASP A 57 9.80 0.15 -10.96
N LYS A 58 9.20 -0.37 -12.03
CA LYS A 58 9.97 -0.94 -13.14
C LYS A 58 10.33 0.26 -14.00
N GLU A 59 11.60 0.65 -13.93
CA GLU A 59 12.25 1.81 -14.56
C GLU A 59 11.45 2.62 -15.61
N LYS A 60 11.57 3.95 -15.52
CA LYS A 60 11.31 4.88 -16.62
C LYS A 60 12.41 4.79 -17.68
#